data_AF-A0A167KLZ3-F1
#
_entry.id   AF-A0A167KLZ3-F1
#
_cell.length_a   1.000
_cell.length_b   1.000
_cell.length_c   1.000
_cell.angle_alpha   90.00
_cell.angle_beta   90.00
_cell.angle_gamma   90.00
#
_symmetry.space_group_name_H-M   'P 1'
#
loop_
_entity.id
_entity.type
_entity.pdbx_description
1 polymer ?
#
loop_
_entity_poly.entity_id
_entity_poly.type
_entity_poly.pdbx_seq_one_letter_code
_entity_poly.pdbx_strand_id
1 'polypeptide(L)'
;MSQVLNSYRHLLREVNIQYTKGANNDTFAKELKSIFRQNKDVTDPKKVSALVQNADNVLIFLKSSRQHKILRDQYAAIVLEQKKRIEMSAHRVGLELPKPYDPNSPLPGSNPEAAVADRVAKAFGN
;
A
#
# COMPACT_ATOMS: atom_id res chain seq x y z
N MET A 1 -14.66 -14.74 30.14
CA MET A 1 -15.59 -13.90 29.33
C MET A 1 -15.08 -12.48 29.03
N SER A 2 -14.18 -11.87 29.83
CA SER A 2 -13.73 -10.48 29.58
C SER A 2 -12.94 -10.29 28.27
N GLN A 3 -12.16 -11.31 27.87
CA GLN A 3 -11.34 -11.30 26.65
C GLN A 3 -12.18 -11.17 25.37
N VAL A 4 -13.25 -11.99 25.24
CA VAL A 4 -14.15 -11.96 24.07
C VAL A 4 -14.73 -10.57 23.83
N LEU A 5 -15.23 -9.94 24.91
CA LEU A 5 -15.79 -8.59 24.85
C LEU A 5 -14.72 -7.55 24.52
N ASN A 6 -13.48 -7.75 24.96
CA ASN A 6 -12.39 -6.86 24.63
C ASN A 6 -12.02 -6.92 23.15
N SER A 7 -11.78 -8.12 22.63
CA SER A 7 -11.48 -8.34 21.20
C SER A 7 -12.60 -7.81 20.31
N TYR A 8 -13.87 -8.08 20.68
CA TYR A 8 -15.04 -7.53 19.99
C TYR A 8 -15.02 -5.99 19.93
N ARG A 9 -14.83 -5.31 21.08
CA ARG A 9 -14.81 -3.84 21.13
C ARG A 9 -13.66 -3.25 20.31
N HIS A 10 -12.49 -3.86 20.37
CA HIS A 10 -11.34 -3.40 19.60
C HIS A 10 -11.56 -3.57 18.10
N LEU A 11 -12.10 -4.70 17.67
CA LEU A 11 -12.37 -4.97 16.26
C LEU A 11 -13.48 -4.07 15.72
N LEU A 12 -14.56 -3.86 16.48
CA LEU A 12 -15.63 -2.93 16.10
C LEU A 12 -15.11 -1.48 15.97
N ARG A 13 -14.22 -1.03 16.87
CA ARG A 13 -13.59 0.29 16.76
C ARG A 13 -12.73 0.39 15.51
N GLU A 14 -11.93 -0.63 15.21
CA GLU A 14 -11.03 -0.63 14.06
C GLU A 14 -11.81 -0.63 12.73
N VAL A 15 -12.85 -1.46 12.63
CA VAL A 15 -13.77 -1.47 11.48
C VAL A 15 -14.44 -0.11 11.31
N ASN A 16 -14.88 0.52 12.41
CA ASN A 16 -15.50 1.84 12.33
C ASN A 16 -14.54 2.94 11.85
N ILE A 17 -13.28 2.87 12.28
CA ILE A 17 -12.26 3.83 11.87
C ILE A 17 -11.98 3.69 10.36
N GLN A 18 -11.88 2.47 9.84
CA GLN A 18 -11.44 2.25 8.46
C GLN A 18 -12.56 2.28 7.42
N TYR A 19 -13.72 1.72 7.75
CA TYR A 19 -14.76 1.44 6.75
C TYR A 19 -16.04 2.24 6.95
N THR A 20 -16.42 2.61 8.19
CA THR A 20 -17.69 3.31 8.42
C THR A 20 -17.55 4.82 8.39
N LYS A 21 -16.54 5.40 9.07
CA LYS A 21 -16.36 6.86 9.12
C LYS A 21 -16.02 7.50 7.78
N GLY A 22 -15.29 6.80 6.91
CA GLY A 22 -14.89 7.32 5.60
C GLY A 22 -15.92 7.11 4.49
N ALA A 23 -16.67 6.00 4.52
CA ALA A 23 -17.59 5.61 3.45
C ALA A 23 -19.08 5.69 3.85
N ASN A 24 -19.40 6.12 5.08
CA ASN A 24 -20.76 6.16 5.64
C ASN A 24 -21.54 4.83 5.51
N ASN A 25 -20.83 3.70 5.44
CA ASN A 25 -21.42 2.38 5.25
C ASN A 25 -21.31 1.54 6.54
N ASP A 26 -22.43 1.30 7.22
CA ASP A 26 -22.48 0.51 8.47
C ASP A 26 -22.57 -1.01 8.22
N THR A 27 -22.54 -1.47 6.96
CA THR A 27 -22.73 -2.89 6.61
C THR A 27 -21.70 -3.79 7.30
N PHE A 28 -20.42 -3.42 7.26
CA PHE A 28 -19.35 -4.21 7.89
C PHE A 28 -19.50 -4.31 9.42
N ALA A 29 -19.91 -3.22 10.07
CA ALA A 29 -20.15 -3.24 11.52
C ALA A 29 -21.41 -4.05 11.88
N LYS A 30 -22.44 -4.06 11.03
CA LYS A 30 -23.63 -4.92 11.18
C LYS A 30 -23.30 -6.39 10.98
N GLU A 31 -22.52 -6.74 9.96
CA GLU A 31 -22.05 -8.11 9.73
C GLU A 31 -21.23 -8.62 10.90
N LEU A 32 -20.29 -7.80 11.39
CA LEU A 32 -19.49 -8.16 12.56
C LEU A 32 -20.38 -8.43 13.79
N LYS A 33 -21.36 -7.56 14.06
CA LYS A 33 -22.34 -7.78 15.13
C LYS A 33 -23.12 -9.08 14.93
N SER A 34 -23.49 -9.41 13.69
CA SER A 34 -24.18 -10.65 13.34
C SER A 34 -23.33 -11.87 13.67
N ILE A 35 -22.07 -11.90 13.25
CA ILE A 35 -21.14 -13.02 13.51
C ILE A 35 -20.97 -13.27 15.01
N PHE A 36 -20.77 -12.21 15.81
CA PHE A 36 -20.63 -12.35 17.26
C PHE A 36 -21.93 -12.80 17.95
N ARG A 37 -23.10 -12.44 17.41
CA ARG A 37 -24.40 -12.91 17.91
C ARG A 37 -24.66 -14.37 17.56
N GLN A 38 -24.32 -14.79 16.34
CA GLN A 38 -24.47 -16.18 15.88
C GLN A 38 -23.64 -17.16 16.72
N ASN A 39 -22.47 -16.72 17.20
CA ASN A 39 -21.58 -17.54 18.02
C ASN A 39 -21.79 -17.36 19.54
N LYS A 40 -22.88 -16.71 19.96
CA LYS A 40 -23.14 -16.42 21.39
C LYS A 40 -23.37 -17.68 22.22
N ASP A 41 -24.06 -18.67 21.64
CA ASP A 41 -24.51 -19.87 22.35
C ASP A 41 -23.50 -21.02 22.27
N VAL A 42 -22.28 -20.74 21.79
CA VAL A 42 -21.20 -21.73 21.73
C VAL A 42 -20.61 -21.93 23.13
N THR A 43 -20.90 -23.07 23.73
CA THR A 43 -20.46 -23.42 25.10
C THR A 43 -19.11 -24.17 25.12
N ASP A 44 -18.66 -24.72 23.98
CA ASP A 44 -17.42 -25.49 23.90
C ASP A 44 -16.18 -24.58 24.06
N PRO A 45 -15.37 -24.76 25.12
CA PRO A 45 -14.24 -23.88 25.40
C PRO A 45 -13.17 -23.88 24.31
N LYS A 46 -12.98 -25.00 23.59
CA LYS A 46 -12.00 -25.08 22.50
C LYS A 46 -12.43 -24.22 21.31
N LYS A 47 -13.72 -24.29 20.95
CA LYS A 47 -14.29 -23.48 19.87
C LYS A 47 -14.30 -22.00 20.21
N VAL A 48 -14.65 -21.64 21.45
CA VAL A 48 -14.61 -20.24 21.91
C VAL A 48 -13.18 -19.69 21.81
N SER A 49 -12.17 -20.46 22.24
CA SER A 49 -10.77 -20.06 22.14
C SER A 49 -10.35 -19.82 20.67
N ALA A 50 -10.69 -20.74 19.77
CA ALA A 50 -10.38 -20.60 18.34
C ALA A 50 -11.06 -19.36 17.72
N LEU A 51 -12.31 -19.07 18.08
CA LEU A 51 -13.03 -17.89 17.62
C LEU A 51 -12.39 -16.58 18.13
N VAL A 52 -11.93 -16.56 19.37
CA VAL A 52 -11.21 -15.40 19.94
C VAL A 52 -9.88 -15.20 19.22
N GLN A 53 -9.11 -16.27 19.00
CA GLN A 53 -7.86 -16.18 18.24
C GLN A 53 -8.08 -15.66 16.82
N ASN A 54 -9.14 -16.13 16.14
CA ASN A 54 -9.50 -15.63 14.82
C ASN A 54 -9.85 -14.13 14.85
N ALA A 55 -10.61 -13.69 15.86
CA ALA A 55 -10.92 -12.27 16.03
C ALA A 55 -9.64 -11.43 16.26
N ASP A 56 -8.72 -11.92 17.09
CA ASP A 56 -7.46 -11.22 17.35
C ASP A 56 -6.56 -11.16 16.11
N ASN A 57 -6.50 -12.23 15.30
CA ASN A 57 -5.78 -12.26 14.03
C ASN A 57 -6.33 -11.23 13.04
N VAL A 58 -7.66 -11.16 12.89
CA VAL A 58 -8.31 -10.16 12.05
C VAL A 58 -8.03 -8.74 12.56
N LEU A 59 -8.07 -8.53 13.88
CA LEU A 59 -7.74 -7.24 14.47
C LEU A 59 -6.29 -6.81 14.16
N ILE A 60 -5.33 -7.73 14.26
CA ILE A 60 -3.92 -7.47 13.93
C ILE A 60 -3.79 -7.09 12.45
N PHE A 61 -4.43 -7.86 11.56
CA PHE A 61 -4.43 -7.59 10.13
C PHE A 61 -4.99 -6.21 9.79
N LEU A 62 -6.14 -5.83 10.38
CA LEU A 62 -6.74 -4.53 10.13
C LEU A 62 -5.81 -3.39 10.61
N LYS A 63 -5.23 -3.53 11.81
CA LYS A 63 -4.29 -2.53 12.34
C LYS A 63 -3.05 -2.38 11.45
N SER A 64 -2.45 -3.48 11.02
CA SER A 64 -1.26 -3.46 10.17
C SER A 64 -1.57 -2.85 8.81
N SER A 65 -2.73 -3.16 8.22
CA SER A 65 -3.20 -2.54 6.97
C SER A 65 -3.32 -1.02 7.08
N ARG A 66 -3.93 -0.52 8.16
CA ARG A 66 -4.04 0.93 8.41
C ARG A 66 -2.66 1.57 8.60
N GLN A 67 -1.81 0.97 9.41
CA GLN A 67 -0.45 1.49 9.65
C GLN A 67 0.37 1.53 8.36
N HIS A 68 0.28 0.48 7.54
CA HIS A 68 0.93 0.44 6.23
C HIS A 68 0.45 1.57 5.32
N LYS A 69 -0.86 1.84 5.29
CA LYS A 69 -1.41 2.99 4.55
C LYS A 69 -0.82 4.31 5.03
N ILE A 70 -0.82 4.55 6.35
CA ILE A 70 -0.28 5.78 6.95
C ILE A 70 1.20 5.97 6.59
N LEU A 71 2.00 4.91 6.74
CA LEU A 71 3.42 4.97 6.40
C LEU A 71 3.62 5.26 4.92
N ARG A 72 2.89 4.57 4.04
CA ARG A 72 2.94 4.82 2.61
C ARG A 72 2.63 6.28 2.28
N ASP A 73 1.59 6.85 2.89
CA ASP A 73 1.19 8.24 2.66
C ASP A 73 2.27 9.24 3.13
N GLN A 74 2.88 8.98 4.30
CA GLN A 74 3.97 9.80 4.84
C GLN A 74 5.23 9.74 3.98
N TYR A 75 5.69 8.55 3.61
CA TYR A 75 6.91 8.38 2.82
C TYR A 75 6.71 8.82 1.36
N ALA A 76 5.51 8.67 0.79
CA ALA A 76 5.22 9.17 -0.56
C ALA A 76 5.44 10.69 -0.65
N ALA A 77 4.99 11.45 0.35
CA ALA A 77 5.17 12.90 0.39
C ALA A 77 6.66 13.29 0.46
N ILE A 78 7.44 12.62 1.32
CA ILE A 78 8.88 12.87 1.47
C ILE A 78 9.63 12.57 0.16
N VAL A 79 9.35 11.43 -0.46
CA VAL A 79 9.99 11.01 -1.71
C VAL A 79 9.65 11.98 -2.86
N LEU A 80 8.40 12.43 -2.95
CA LEU A 80 7.98 13.42 -3.94
C LEU A 80 8.67 14.78 -3.74
N GLU A 81 8.78 15.26 -2.49
CA GLU A 81 9.48 16.51 -2.19
C GLU A 81 10.96 16.42 -2.54
N GLN A 82 11.62 15.31 -2.18
CA GLN A 82 13.03 15.08 -2.51
C GLN A 82 13.25 15.05 -4.02
N LYS A 83 12.40 14.33 -4.77
CA LYS A 83 12.48 14.30 -6.23
C LYS A 83 12.37 15.70 -6.83
N LYS A 84 11.42 16.50 -6.35
CA LYS A 84 11.23 17.89 -6.81
C LYS A 84 12.43 18.78 -6.48
N ARG A 85 13.06 18.60 -5.30
CA ARG A 85 14.28 19.33 -4.94
C ARG A 85 15.44 19.00 -5.87
N ILE A 86 15.66 17.71 -6.16
CA ILE A 86 16.74 17.28 -7.07
C ILE A 86 16.48 17.84 -8.46
N GLU A 87 15.24 17.75 -8.95
CA GLU A 87 14.83 18.33 -10.24
C GLU A 87 15.13 19.83 -10.32
N MET A 88 14.72 20.62 -9.32
CA MET A 88 15.00 22.06 -9.28
C MET A 88 16.51 22.35 -9.26
N SER A 89 17.29 21.55 -8.54
CA SER A 89 18.75 21.71 -8.49
C SER A 89 19.43 21.39 -9.82
N ALA A 90 18.95 20.38 -10.56
CA ALA A 90 19.44 20.05 -11.89
C ALA A 90 19.13 21.19 -12.88
N HIS A 91 17.90 21.71 -12.87
CA HIS A 91 17.50 22.82 -13.75
C HIS A 91 18.29 24.10 -13.50
N ARG A 92 18.68 24.37 -12.24
CA ARG A 92 19.55 25.52 -11.90
C ARG A 92 20.91 25.47 -12.59
N VAL A 93 21.41 24.29 -12.90
CA VAL A 93 22.68 24.09 -13.62
C VAL A 93 22.46 23.75 -15.10
N GLY A 94 21.23 23.91 -15.62
CA GLY A 94 20.90 23.59 -17.00
C GLY A 94 20.92 22.09 -17.33
N LEU A 95 20.88 21.22 -16.32
CA LEU A 95 20.85 19.77 -16.48
C LEU A 95 19.43 19.23 -16.26
N GLU A 96 19.09 18.16 -16.96
CA GLU A 96 17.86 17.40 -16.75
C GLU A 96 18.13 16.10 -15.97
N LEU A 97 17.12 15.61 -15.26
CA LEU A 97 17.17 14.31 -14.61
C LEU A 97 17.24 13.18 -15.65
N PRO A 98 18.02 12.10 -15.41
CA PRO A 98 18.02 10.94 -16.29
C PRO A 98 16.62 10.36 -16.45
N LYS A 99 16.19 10.13 -17.69
CA LYS A 99 14.90 9.48 -17.99
C LYS A 99 15.02 7.99 -17.61
N PRO A 100 14.05 7.42 -16.88
CA PRO A 100 14.03 5.99 -16.63
C PRO A 100 13.92 5.25 -17.96
N TYR A 101 14.68 4.16 -18.11
CA TYR A 101 14.66 3.32 -19.31
C TYR A 101 13.27 2.68 -19.48
N ASP A 102 12.64 2.91 -20.62
CA ASP A 102 11.41 2.25 -21.02
C ASP A 102 11.73 1.16 -22.07
N PRO A 103 11.53 -0.13 -21.75
CA PRO A 103 11.80 -1.22 -22.68
C PRO A 103 10.89 -1.21 -23.92
N ASN A 104 9.72 -0.56 -23.86
CA ASN A 104 8.77 -0.51 -24.97
C ASN A 104 8.96 0.71 -25.87
N SER A 105 9.73 1.70 -25.42
CA SER A 105 10.07 2.90 -26.18
C SER A 105 11.55 3.26 -25.95
N PRO A 106 12.50 2.42 -26.45
CA PRO A 106 13.91 2.74 -26.36
C PRO A 106 14.16 4.08 -27.07
N LEU A 107 14.72 5.04 -26.33
CA LEU A 107 15.10 6.33 -26.90
C LEU A 107 16.11 6.11 -28.03
N PRO A 108 16.04 6.86 -29.15
CA PRO A 108 17.03 6.77 -30.21
C PRO A 108 18.41 7.11 -29.63
N GLY A 109 19.27 6.09 -29.52
CA GLY A 109 20.58 6.17 -28.86
C GLY A 109 20.78 5.27 -27.64
N SER A 110 19.74 4.59 -27.13
CA SER A 110 19.90 3.63 -26.02
C SER A 110 20.33 2.23 -26.46
N ASN A 111 20.28 1.93 -27.77
CA ASN A 111 20.87 0.72 -28.32
C ASN A 111 22.34 1.02 -28.66
N PRO A 112 23.32 0.45 -27.95
CA PRO A 112 24.74 0.67 -28.25
C PRO A 112 25.07 0.26 -29.70
N GLU A 113 24.39 -0.75 -30.24
CA GLU A 113 24.55 -1.20 -31.62
C GLU A 113 24.09 -0.17 -32.66
N ALA A 114 22.94 0.49 -32.44
CA ALA A 114 22.43 1.50 -33.35
C ALA A 114 23.30 2.78 -33.34
N ALA A 115 23.81 3.16 -32.16
CA ALA A 115 24.73 4.30 -32.03
C ALA A 115 26.11 4.03 -32.65
N VAL A 116 26.59 2.78 -32.61
CA VAL A 116 27.82 2.37 -33.30
C VAL A 116 27.61 2.31 -34.81
N ALA A 117 26.47 1.76 -35.27
CA ALA A 117 26.14 1.69 -36.70
C ALA A 117 26.02 3.09 -37.34
N ASP A 118 25.39 4.06 -36.67
CA ASP A 118 25.28 5.44 -37.16
C ASP A 118 26.66 6.14 -37.23
N ARG A 119 27.53 5.90 -36.23
CA ARG A 119 28.91 6.42 -36.24
C ARG A 119 29.77 5.81 -37.35
N VAL A 120 29.64 4.50 -37.59
CA VAL A 120 30.38 3.79 -38.64
C VAL A 120 29.88 4.22 -40.02
N ALA A 121 28.56 4.32 -40.24
CA ALA A 121 27.99 4.81 -41.49
C ALA A 121 28.42 6.24 -41.81
N LYS A 122 28.51 7.12 -40.80
CA LYS A 122 28.96 8.50 -40.98
C LYS A 122 30.47 8.64 -41.16
N ALA A 123 31.27 7.71 -40.65
CA ALA A 123 32.73 7.71 -40.77
C ALA A 123 33.24 7.09 -42.08
N PHE A 124 32.46 6.15 -42.67
CA PHE A 124 32.87 5.37 -43.84
C PHE A 124 31.93 5.51 -45.05
N GLY A 125 30.90 6.35 -44.97
CA GLY A 125 29.97 6.63 -46.07
C GLY A 125 30.45 7.79 -46.94
N ASN A 126 31.14 7.45 -48.03
CA ASN A 126 31.22 8.22 -49.28
C ASN A 126 30.98 7.25 -50.43
#